data_AF-A0A7M7J2T2-F1
#
_entry.id   AF-A0A7M7J2T2-F1
#
_cell.length_a   1.000
_cell.length_b   1.000
_cell.length_c   1.000
_cell.angle_alpha   90.00
_cell.angle_beta   90.00
_cell.angle_gamma   90.00
#
_symmetry.space_group_name_H-M   'P 1'
#
loop_
_entity.id
_entity.type
_entity.pdbx_description
1 polymer ?
#
loop_
_entity_poly.entity_id
_entity_poly.type
_entity_poly.pdbx_seq_one_letter_code
_entity_poly.pdbx_strand_id
1 'polypeptide(L)'
;MHVTKSNNSKSRCSALTMKMILERTVQLGPLLALYFMPVINHCAGQTFQLRSYSHNNSHPKVVPNSLKLSPALIVDLALEVPQDFEKVVLQNRYKFTKREYLIKALLHKSYEAKRRRDRLDSFTPLDQIGDMVLNYMITRILIMNSQSNLNTKALSKMRSAILQRNAISFIAIKNKVDDYIFINEQHLANTSSTAKFKEQVKNLENYQALVAAIIDPKRRPTSGSFLPDIVKAIIGAVYVDSGYDIQKTDDVIMPMFKKEIEVVYNKVYNDQNTE
;
A
#
# COMPACT_ATOMS: atom_id res chain seq x y z
N MET A 1 -20.84 33.84 15.57
CA MET A 1 -22.14 33.17 15.39
C MET A 1 -22.35 32.93 13.90
N HIS A 2 -21.94 31.77 13.38
CA HIS A 2 -22.34 31.31 12.05
C HIS A 2 -22.27 29.79 12.05
N VAL A 3 -23.46 29.18 12.11
CA VAL A 3 -23.67 27.74 12.03
C VAL A 3 -23.89 27.41 10.56
N THR A 4 -22.96 26.68 9.93
CA THR A 4 -23.19 26.05 8.63
C THR A 4 -23.69 24.63 8.86
N LYS A 5 -24.97 24.41 8.53
CA LYS A 5 -25.61 23.09 8.52
C LYS A 5 -24.95 22.22 7.45
N SER A 6 -24.33 21.11 7.87
CA SER A 6 -23.90 20.05 6.98
C SER A 6 -25.04 19.03 6.80
N ASN A 7 -25.52 18.91 5.57
CA ASN A 7 -26.49 17.90 5.15
C ASN A 7 -25.83 16.51 5.18
N ASN A 8 -26.40 15.63 5.99
CA ASN A 8 -25.89 14.30 6.26
C ASN A 8 -26.51 13.28 5.28
N SER A 9 -25.81 12.97 4.17
CA SER A 9 -26.21 11.89 3.27
C SER A 9 -25.78 10.54 3.88
N LYS A 10 -26.73 9.85 4.52
CA LYS A 10 -26.53 8.55 5.19
C LYS A 10 -26.12 7.46 4.21
N SER A 11 -25.00 6.79 4.52
CA SER A 11 -24.59 5.50 3.98
C SER A 11 -25.53 4.38 4.48
N ARG A 12 -25.89 3.48 3.57
CA ARG A 12 -27.09 2.62 3.62
C ARG A 12 -26.91 1.37 4.52
N CYS A 13 -27.50 1.41 5.71
CA CYS A 13 -28.54 0.44 6.03
C CYS A 13 -29.85 1.20 5.78
N SER A 14 -30.69 0.75 4.84
CA SER A 14 -31.90 1.50 4.52
C SER A 14 -32.71 1.71 5.79
N ALA A 15 -33.24 2.91 6.02
CA ALA A 15 -34.11 3.16 7.18
C ALA A 15 -35.27 2.14 7.23
N LEU A 16 -35.64 1.61 6.06
CA LEU A 16 -36.58 0.51 5.88
C LEU A 16 -36.11 -0.81 6.51
N THR A 17 -34.85 -1.22 6.31
CA THR A 17 -34.29 -2.45 6.91
C THR A 17 -34.18 -2.33 8.43
N MET A 18 -33.75 -1.18 8.96
CA MET A 18 -33.73 -0.95 10.40
C MET A 18 -35.15 -0.97 11.01
N LYS A 19 -36.12 -0.37 10.31
CA LYS A 19 -37.52 -0.37 10.73
C LYS A 19 -38.14 -1.78 10.69
N MET A 20 -37.87 -2.55 9.65
CA MET A 20 -38.30 -3.95 9.54
C MET A 20 -37.70 -4.86 10.62
N ILE A 21 -36.43 -4.65 10.97
CA ILE A 21 -35.77 -5.38 12.06
C ILE A 21 -36.40 -5.00 13.40
N LEU A 22 -36.60 -3.70 13.66
CA LEU A 22 -37.26 -3.24 14.88
C LEU A 22 -38.68 -3.81 15.00
N GLU A 23 -39.50 -3.67 13.96
CA GLU A 23 -40.89 -4.16 13.93
C GLU A 23 -40.98 -5.67 14.14
N ARG A 24 -40.05 -6.46 13.56
CA ARG A 24 -39.98 -7.90 13.80
C ARG A 24 -39.48 -8.26 15.20
N THR A 25 -38.54 -7.50 15.78
CA THR A 25 -38.08 -7.74 17.16
C THR A 25 -39.14 -7.44 18.21
N VAL A 26 -40.07 -6.50 17.96
CA VAL A 26 -41.22 -6.25 18.84
C VAL A 26 -42.20 -7.43 18.86
N GLN A 27 -42.35 -8.15 17.73
CA GLN A 27 -43.24 -9.32 17.64
C GLN A 27 -42.69 -10.61 18.27
N LEU A 28 -41.36 -10.72 18.43
CA LEU A 28 -40.69 -11.98 18.81
C LEU A 28 -40.41 -12.12 20.32
N GLY A 29 -40.82 -11.14 21.13
CA GLY A 29 -40.65 -11.15 22.58
C GLY A 29 -39.24 -10.78 23.08
N PRO A 30 -39.09 -10.44 24.38
CA PRO A 30 -37.88 -9.83 24.93
C PRO A 30 -36.61 -10.72 24.89
N LEU A 31 -36.77 -12.04 24.90
CA LEU A 31 -35.65 -13.00 24.85
C LEU A 31 -34.95 -13.04 23.47
N LEU A 32 -35.70 -12.90 22.36
CA LEU A 32 -35.10 -12.82 21.03
C LEU A 32 -34.46 -11.45 20.76
N ALA A 33 -34.97 -10.38 21.37
CA ALA A 33 -34.39 -9.04 21.25
C ALA A 33 -32.95 -8.97 21.81
N LEU A 34 -32.66 -9.72 22.87
CA LEU A 34 -31.30 -9.85 23.43
C LEU A 34 -30.32 -10.52 22.47
N TYR A 35 -30.81 -11.42 21.59
CA TYR A 35 -29.99 -12.06 20.55
C TYR A 35 -29.59 -11.08 19.43
N PHE A 36 -30.44 -10.09 19.12
CA PHE A 36 -30.17 -9.09 18.07
C PHE A 36 -29.51 -7.80 18.60
N MET A 37 -29.56 -7.54 19.91
CA MET A 37 -28.92 -6.40 20.56
C MET A 37 -27.44 -6.21 20.18
N PRO A 38 -26.58 -7.25 20.14
CA PRO A 38 -25.19 -7.12 19.71
C PRO A 38 -25.06 -6.64 18.25
N VAL A 39 -25.94 -7.11 17.36
CA VAL A 39 -25.96 -6.74 15.94
C VAL A 39 -26.44 -5.30 15.76
N ILE A 40 -27.50 -4.91 16.48
CA ILE A 40 -28.02 -3.54 16.47
C ILE A 40 -26.96 -2.57 17.04
N ASN A 41 -26.29 -2.93 18.13
CA ASN A 41 -25.24 -2.10 18.75
C ASN A 41 -23.99 -2.00 17.86
N HIS A 42 -23.63 -3.09 17.16
CA HIS A 42 -22.56 -3.09 16.15
C HIS A 42 -22.90 -2.19 14.95
N CYS A 43 -24.15 -2.16 14.49
CA CYS A 43 -24.60 -1.29 13.42
C CYS A 43 -24.79 0.18 13.86
N ALA A 44 -25.21 0.42 15.10
CA ALA A 44 -25.41 1.77 15.65
C ALA A 44 -24.09 2.49 16.00
N GLY A 45 -23.03 1.74 16.32
CA GLY A 45 -21.72 2.28 16.69
C GLY A 45 -20.81 2.72 15.54
N GLN A 46 -21.14 2.39 14.29
CA GLN A 46 -20.31 2.76 13.12
C GLN A 46 -20.82 4.03 12.45
N THR A 47 -20.82 5.16 13.19
CA THR A 47 -20.99 6.46 12.53
C THR A 47 -19.65 6.88 11.92
N PHE A 48 -19.65 7.20 10.62
CA PHE A 48 -18.49 7.80 9.97
C PHE A 48 -18.23 9.17 10.61
N GLN A 49 -17.12 9.29 11.35
CA GLN A 49 -16.67 10.55 11.93
C GLN A 49 -15.47 11.04 11.14
N LEU A 50 -15.51 12.30 10.69
CA LEU A 50 -14.35 12.98 10.15
C LEU A 50 -13.28 13.05 11.25
N ARG A 51 -12.17 12.32 11.05
CA ARG A 51 -11.02 12.38 11.95
C ARG A 51 -10.24 13.64 11.64
N SER A 52 -9.96 14.47 12.65
CA SER A 52 -8.98 15.54 12.52
C SER A 52 -7.59 14.93 12.45
N TYR A 53 -6.89 15.12 11.33
CA TYR A 53 -5.47 14.83 11.22
C TYR A 53 -4.73 16.15 11.44
N SER A 54 -4.03 16.27 12.57
CA SER A 54 -3.14 17.41 12.77
C SER A 54 -1.92 17.20 11.89
N HIS A 55 -1.69 18.09 10.92
CA HIS A 55 -0.52 18.00 10.05
C HIS A 55 0.81 18.34 10.73
N ASN A 56 0.82 18.78 11.99
CA ASN A 56 2.02 19.35 12.60
C ASN A 56 2.35 18.91 14.03
N ASN A 57 1.73 17.87 14.61
CA ASN A 57 2.18 17.38 15.91
C ASN A 57 1.89 15.89 16.12
N SER A 58 2.95 15.16 16.46
CA SER A 58 3.00 13.87 17.19
C SER A 58 1.85 12.91 16.89
N HIS A 59 2.14 11.84 16.14
CA HIS A 59 1.34 10.63 15.87
C HIS A 59 -0.19 10.74 16.11
N PRO A 60 -1.04 10.39 15.14
CA PRO A 60 -2.49 10.26 15.41
C PRO A 60 -2.73 9.48 16.71
N LYS A 61 -3.41 10.09 17.69
CA LYS A 61 -3.65 9.48 19.01
C LYS A 61 -4.30 8.09 18.90
N VAL A 62 -4.98 7.80 17.77
CA VAL A 62 -5.57 6.51 17.47
C VAL A 62 -5.33 6.11 16.00
N VAL A 63 -4.38 5.21 15.77
CA VAL A 63 -4.21 4.52 14.47
C VAL A 63 -5.28 3.42 14.33
N PRO A 64 -5.98 3.31 13.18
CA PRO A 64 -6.94 2.22 12.91
C PRO A 64 -6.36 0.83 13.17
N ASN A 65 -7.19 -0.08 13.70
CA ASN A 65 -6.79 -1.48 13.93
C ASN A 65 -6.37 -2.19 12.63
N SER A 66 -6.95 -1.82 11.49
CA SER A 66 -6.57 -2.36 10.18
C SER A 66 -5.11 -2.08 9.79
N LEU A 67 -4.46 -1.05 10.37
CA LEU A 67 -3.06 -0.71 10.10
C LEU A 67 -2.10 -1.30 11.12
N LYS A 68 -2.60 -1.79 12.26
CA LYS A 68 -1.78 -2.46 13.28
C LYS A 68 -1.73 -3.95 13.00
N LEU A 69 -0.63 -4.60 13.37
CA LEU A 69 -0.55 -6.05 13.39
C LEU A 69 -1.02 -6.54 14.76
N SER A 70 -1.84 -7.58 14.81
CA SER A 70 -2.27 -8.16 16.09
C SER A 70 -1.06 -8.72 16.86
N PRO A 71 -0.81 -8.32 18.12
CA PRO A 71 0.30 -8.86 18.92
C PRO A 71 0.23 -10.39 19.06
N ALA A 72 -0.98 -10.93 19.19
CA ALA A 72 -1.19 -12.37 19.25
C ALA A 72 -0.76 -13.07 17.95
N LEU A 73 -0.95 -12.44 16.79
CA LEU A 73 -0.48 -13.00 15.52
C LEU A 73 1.04 -13.00 15.40
N ILE A 74 1.73 -11.98 15.95
CA ILE A 74 3.20 -11.92 15.99
C ILE A 74 3.74 -13.12 16.79
N VAL A 75 3.17 -13.38 17.96
CA VAL A 75 3.57 -14.50 18.82
C VAL A 75 3.22 -15.85 18.18
N ASP A 76 1.99 -16.02 17.69
CA ASP A 76 1.48 -17.28 17.13
C ASP A 76 2.29 -17.75 15.89
N LEU A 77 2.83 -16.80 15.12
CA LEU A 77 3.61 -17.04 13.92
C LEU A 77 5.12 -16.82 14.11
N ALA A 78 5.58 -16.49 15.33
CA ALA A 78 6.96 -16.14 15.64
C ALA A 78 7.57 -15.13 14.64
N LEU A 79 6.81 -14.07 14.31
CA LEU A 79 7.24 -13.07 13.33
C LEU A 79 8.28 -12.14 13.95
N GLU A 80 9.47 -12.11 13.35
CA GLU A 80 10.55 -11.22 13.74
C GLU A 80 10.87 -10.22 12.64
N VAL A 81 11.34 -9.02 13.00
CA VAL A 81 11.82 -8.08 11.99
C VAL A 81 13.11 -8.62 11.38
N PRO A 82 13.21 -8.72 10.04
CA PRO A 82 14.46 -9.12 9.42
C PRO A 82 15.57 -8.10 9.73
N GLN A 83 16.64 -8.56 10.39
CA GLN A 83 17.65 -7.69 11.00
C GLN A 83 18.30 -6.71 10.01
N ASP A 84 18.55 -7.16 8.78
CA ASP A 84 19.22 -6.37 7.75
C ASP A 84 18.28 -5.53 6.86
N PHE A 85 16.96 -5.63 7.02
CA PHE A 85 16.01 -4.97 6.12
C PHE A 85 16.23 -3.45 6.05
N GLU A 86 16.30 -2.78 7.20
CA GLU A 86 16.48 -1.32 7.26
C GLU A 86 17.81 -0.88 6.65
N LYS A 87 18.85 -1.71 6.77
CA LYS A 87 20.18 -1.46 6.21
C LYS A 87 20.22 -1.69 4.70
N VAL A 88 19.66 -2.80 4.24
CA VAL A 88 19.76 -3.25 2.84
C VAL A 88 18.72 -2.55 1.96
N VAL A 89 17.46 -2.56 2.38
CA VAL A 89 16.35 -2.04 1.58
C VAL A 89 16.18 -0.53 1.79
N LEU A 90 16.24 -0.07 3.03
CA LEU A 90 16.06 1.36 3.37
C LEU A 90 17.38 2.13 3.50
N GLN A 91 18.52 1.49 3.24
CA GLN A 91 19.86 2.12 3.25
C GLN A 91 20.18 2.88 4.56
N ASN A 92 19.70 2.39 5.71
CA ASN A 92 19.78 3.05 7.01
C ASN A 92 19.13 4.46 7.09
N ARG A 93 18.27 4.82 6.12
CA ARG A 93 17.57 6.12 6.09
C ARG A 93 16.37 6.16 7.04
N TYR A 94 15.90 5.00 7.48
CA TYR A 94 14.75 4.89 8.36
C TYR A 94 14.93 3.75 9.35
N LYS A 95 14.57 4.03 10.61
CA LYS A 95 14.45 3.02 11.66
C LYS A 95 13.02 3.06 12.18
N PHE A 96 12.33 1.93 12.11
CA PHE A 96 10.94 1.84 12.56
C PHE A 96 10.85 2.04 14.06
N THR A 97 9.99 2.97 14.47
CA THR A 97 9.66 3.18 15.89
C THR A 97 8.80 2.00 16.37
N LYS A 98 7.81 1.60 15.55
CA LYS A 98 6.98 0.42 15.77
C LYS A 98 7.26 -0.63 14.71
N ARG A 99 8.05 -1.62 15.11
CA ARG A 99 8.50 -2.76 14.30
C ARG A 99 7.36 -3.57 13.67
N GLU A 100 6.19 -3.57 14.30
CA GLU A 100 4.96 -4.21 13.81
C GLU A 100 4.48 -3.71 12.43
N TYR A 101 4.72 -2.43 12.08
CA TYR A 101 4.35 -1.90 10.77
C TYR A 101 5.19 -2.52 9.66
N LEU A 102 6.48 -2.71 9.90
CA LEU A 102 7.37 -3.38 8.95
C LEU A 102 6.98 -4.85 8.78
N ILE A 103 6.76 -5.57 9.88
CA ILE A 103 6.31 -6.97 9.82
C ILE A 103 5.01 -7.08 9.02
N LYS A 104 4.04 -6.22 9.29
CA LYS A 104 2.76 -6.20 8.57
C LYS A 104 2.94 -5.93 7.08
N ALA A 105 3.80 -4.99 6.70
CA ALA A 105 4.09 -4.67 5.30
C ALA A 105 4.70 -5.85 4.53
N LEU A 106 5.49 -6.69 5.22
CA LEU A 106 6.12 -7.88 4.65
C LEU A 106 5.24 -9.14 4.72
N LEU A 107 4.09 -9.08 5.41
CA LEU A 107 3.23 -10.24 5.65
C LEU A 107 2.27 -10.51 4.48
N HIS A 108 2.65 -11.42 3.59
CA HIS A 108 1.79 -11.83 2.49
C HIS A 108 0.54 -12.59 2.99
N LYS A 109 -0.60 -12.39 2.33
CA LYS A 109 -1.90 -13.03 2.64
C LYS A 109 -1.89 -14.57 2.62
N SER A 110 -0.85 -15.17 2.05
CA SER A 110 -0.72 -16.64 2.03
C SER A 110 0.16 -17.23 3.13
N TYR A 111 1.02 -16.44 3.78
CA TYR A 111 1.93 -16.93 4.80
C TYR A 111 1.20 -17.59 5.97
N GLU A 112 1.45 -18.87 6.23
CA GLU A 112 0.80 -19.63 7.29
C GLU A 112 -0.74 -19.50 7.30
N ALA A 113 -1.36 -19.36 6.11
CA ALA A 113 -2.80 -19.07 5.99
C ALA A 113 -3.69 -20.11 6.71
N LYS A 114 -3.27 -21.39 6.73
CA LYS A 114 -4.00 -22.46 7.46
C LYS A 114 -3.97 -22.29 8.98
N ARG A 115 -2.92 -21.68 9.53
CA ARG A 115 -2.77 -21.42 10.98
C ARG A 115 -3.49 -20.15 11.42
N ARG A 116 -3.81 -19.24 10.49
CA ARG A 116 -4.55 -18.00 10.73
C ARG A 116 -6.06 -18.29 10.86
N ARG A 117 -6.46 -18.90 11.98
CA ARG A 117 -7.86 -19.19 12.37
C ARG A 117 -8.69 -17.91 12.58
N ASP A 118 -9.00 -17.17 11.51
CA ASP A 118 -9.86 -15.95 11.46
C ASP A 118 -9.13 -14.59 11.51
N ARG A 119 -7.80 -14.58 11.59
CA ARG A 119 -6.99 -13.34 11.56
C ARG A 119 -6.43 -13.11 10.16
N LEU A 120 -7.28 -12.60 9.25
CA LEU A 120 -6.92 -12.26 7.86
C LEU A 120 -6.10 -10.97 7.76
N ASP A 121 -5.11 -10.82 8.64
CA ASP A 121 -4.25 -9.64 8.61
C ASP A 121 -3.12 -9.78 7.59
N SER A 122 -2.80 -8.70 6.89
CA SER A 122 -1.80 -8.69 5.81
C SER A 122 -1.34 -7.27 5.48
N PHE A 123 -0.44 -7.16 4.52
CA PHE A 123 0.06 -5.89 4.00
C PHE A 123 -1.01 -4.99 3.35
N THR A 124 -2.17 -5.53 2.95
CA THR A 124 -3.14 -4.84 2.07
C THR A 124 -3.60 -3.45 2.54
N PRO A 125 -3.92 -3.21 3.83
CA PRO A 125 -4.29 -1.87 4.28
C PRO A 125 -3.14 -0.85 4.17
N LEU A 126 -1.90 -1.29 4.36
CA LEU A 126 -0.72 -0.44 4.18
C LEU A 126 -0.42 -0.19 2.70
N ASP A 127 -0.62 -1.19 1.83
CA ASP A 127 -0.51 -1.06 0.37
C ASP A 127 -1.43 0.03 -0.16
N GLN A 128 -2.70 0.04 0.27
CA GLN A 128 -3.65 1.09 -0.15
C GLN A 128 -3.17 2.50 0.22
N ILE A 129 -2.64 2.69 1.43
CA ILE A 129 -2.07 3.98 1.85
C ILE A 129 -0.82 4.30 1.04
N GLY A 130 0.08 3.34 0.90
CA GLY A 130 1.32 3.51 0.18
C GLY A 130 1.14 3.79 -1.30
N ASP A 131 0.11 3.22 -1.95
CA ASP A 131 -0.24 3.54 -3.34
C ASP A 131 -0.57 5.02 -3.47
N MET A 132 -1.42 5.56 -2.59
CA MET A 132 -1.78 6.98 -2.59
C MET A 132 -0.55 7.87 -2.35
N VAL A 133 0.29 7.52 -1.37
CA VAL A 133 1.51 8.25 -1.03
C VAL A 133 2.53 8.23 -2.18
N LEU A 134 2.78 7.05 -2.77
CA LEU A 134 3.68 6.91 -3.92
C LEU A 134 3.19 7.70 -5.13
N ASN A 135 1.89 7.62 -5.43
CA ASN A 135 1.27 8.39 -6.52
C ASN A 135 1.51 9.90 -6.32
N TYR A 136 1.34 10.40 -5.10
CA TYR A 136 1.61 11.80 -4.76
C TYR A 136 3.09 12.14 -4.93
N MET A 137 4.02 11.37 -4.34
CA MET A 137 5.46 11.65 -4.41
C MET A 137 5.98 11.68 -5.84
N ILE A 138 5.62 10.68 -6.65
CA ILE A 138 6.03 10.62 -8.07
C ILE A 138 5.40 11.76 -8.89
N THR A 139 4.13 12.09 -8.67
CA THR A 139 3.50 13.19 -9.39
C THR A 139 4.13 14.54 -9.02
N ARG A 140 4.39 14.76 -7.72
CA ARG A 140 5.04 15.96 -7.19
C ARG A 140 6.43 16.14 -7.77
N ILE A 141 7.28 15.12 -7.74
CA ILE A 141 8.67 15.23 -8.22
C ILE A 141 8.71 15.49 -9.73
N LEU A 142 7.83 14.85 -10.51
CA LEU A 142 7.77 15.10 -11.96
C LEU A 142 7.38 16.56 -12.24
N ILE A 143 6.33 17.07 -11.59
CA ILE A 143 5.88 18.47 -11.76
C ILE A 143 6.98 19.45 -11.35
N MET A 144 7.60 19.25 -10.18
CA MET A 144 8.64 20.16 -9.67
C MET A 144 9.90 20.21 -10.55
N ASN A 145 10.24 19.11 -11.23
CA ASN A 145 11.40 19.08 -12.14
C ASN A 145 11.06 19.51 -13.57
N SER A 146 9.78 19.71 -13.90
CA SER A 146 9.33 20.16 -15.21
C SER A 146 9.55 21.68 -15.36
N GLN A 147 10.78 22.11 -15.58
CA GLN A 147 11.15 23.54 -15.68
C GLN A 147 10.55 24.26 -16.90
N SER A 148 10.14 23.52 -17.94
CA SER A 148 9.49 24.02 -19.16
C SER A 148 8.21 23.24 -19.41
N ASN A 149 7.09 23.93 -19.63
CA ASN A 149 5.73 23.47 -20.01
C ASN A 149 5.59 22.01 -20.51
N LEU A 150 5.86 21.00 -19.68
CA LEU A 150 5.57 19.61 -20.04
C LEU A 150 4.05 19.49 -20.16
N ASN A 151 3.59 19.18 -21.37
CA ASN A 151 2.17 19.02 -21.58
C ASN A 151 1.62 17.83 -20.74
N THR A 152 0.33 17.89 -20.43
CA THR A 152 -0.36 16.88 -19.60
C THR A 152 -0.14 15.45 -20.08
N LYS A 153 0.01 15.25 -21.40
CA LYS A 153 0.27 13.96 -22.03
C LYS A 153 1.63 13.39 -21.63
N ALA A 154 2.70 14.19 -21.67
CA ALA A 154 4.03 13.76 -21.25
C ALA A 154 4.09 13.43 -19.76
N LEU A 155 3.49 14.26 -18.91
CA LEU A 155 3.41 13.98 -17.47
C LEU A 155 2.70 12.65 -17.19
N SER A 156 1.57 12.41 -17.86
CA SER A 156 0.82 11.16 -17.76
C SER A 156 1.62 9.95 -18.26
N LYS A 157 2.37 10.10 -19.37
CA LYS A 157 3.26 9.06 -19.93
C LYS A 157 4.36 8.69 -18.94
N MET A 158 5.06 9.68 -18.38
CA MET A 158 6.12 9.44 -17.39
C MET A 158 5.59 8.77 -16.13
N ARG A 159 4.52 9.33 -15.57
CA ARG A 159 3.86 8.80 -14.36
C ARG A 159 3.45 7.35 -14.55
N SER A 160 2.82 7.01 -15.68
CA SER A 160 2.38 5.64 -15.98
C SER A 160 3.56 4.68 -16.18
N ALA A 161 4.66 5.15 -16.77
CA ALA A 161 5.87 4.35 -16.97
C ALA A 161 6.58 4.01 -15.65
N ILE A 162 6.59 4.92 -14.67
CA ILE A 162 7.19 4.70 -13.35
C ILE A 162 6.29 3.84 -12.45
N LEU A 163 4.97 4.11 -12.45
CA LEU A 163 4.01 3.48 -11.52
C LEU A 163 3.41 2.16 -12.02
N GLN A 164 3.79 1.69 -13.21
CA GLN A 164 3.33 0.38 -13.69
C GLN A 164 3.87 -0.76 -12.82
N ARG A 165 3.07 -1.81 -12.65
CA ARG A 165 3.36 -2.95 -11.76
C ARG A 165 4.75 -3.55 -12.00
N ASN A 166 5.09 -3.84 -13.25
CA ASN A 166 6.39 -4.45 -13.57
C ASN A 166 7.59 -3.53 -13.25
N ALA A 167 7.45 -2.20 -13.36
CA ALA A 167 8.51 -1.26 -12.99
C ALA A 167 8.70 -1.23 -11.47
N ILE A 168 7.61 -1.21 -10.69
CA ILE A 168 7.69 -1.30 -9.22
C ILE A 168 8.29 -2.65 -8.79
N SER A 169 7.94 -3.75 -9.45
CA SER A 169 8.56 -5.06 -9.17
C SER A 169 10.04 -5.11 -9.52
N PHE A 170 10.44 -4.47 -10.62
CA PHE A 170 11.85 -4.31 -10.97
C PHE A 170 12.59 -3.59 -9.83
N ILE A 171 12.03 -2.47 -9.35
CA ILE A 171 12.57 -1.72 -8.21
C ILE A 171 12.62 -2.58 -6.95
N ALA A 172 11.60 -3.39 -6.68
CA ALA A 172 11.56 -4.31 -5.54
C ALA A 172 12.76 -5.27 -5.54
N ILE A 173 13.00 -5.94 -6.67
CA ILE A 173 14.08 -6.90 -6.86
C ILE A 173 15.45 -6.21 -6.78
N LYS A 174 15.59 -5.03 -7.40
CA LYS A 174 16.85 -4.27 -7.35
C LYS A 174 17.22 -3.82 -5.93
N ASN A 175 16.21 -3.59 -5.09
CA ASN A 175 16.41 -3.25 -3.68
C ASN A 175 16.28 -4.46 -2.74
N LYS A 176 16.29 -5.70 -3.26
CA LYS A 176 16.24 -6.97 -2.50
C LYS A 176 15.01 -7.11 -1.58
N VAL A 177 13.90 -6.45 -1.89
CA VAL A 177 12.67 -6.53 -1.08
C VAL A 177 12.15 -7.96 -1.02
N ASP A 178 12.30 -8.70 -2.12
CA ASP A 178 11.78 -10.05 -2.28
C ASP A 178 12.41 -11.08 -1.33
N ASP A 179 13.62 -10.82 -0.84
CA ASP A 179 14.33 -11.71 0.09
C ASP A 179 13.75 -11.67 1.53
N TYR A 180 12.89 -10.69 1.83
CA TYR A 180 12.40 -10.43 3.20
C TYR A 180 10.90 -10.69 3.40
N ILE A 181 10.21 -11.21 2.39
CA ILE A 181 8.75 -11.34 2.40
C ILE A 181 8.35 -12.62 3.14
N PHE A 182 7.44 -12.50 4.10
CA PHE A 182 6.78 -13.66 4.70
C PHE A 182 5.76 -14.20 3.70
N ILE A 183 6.11 -15.29 3.00
CA ILE A 183 5.26 -15.97 2.02
C ILE A 183 5.46 -17.48 2.10
N ASN A 184 4.38 -18.25 1.94
CA ASN A 184 4.49 -19.72 1.93
C ASN A 184 5.16 -20.23 0.65
N GLU A 185 6.03 -21.25 0.77
CA GLU A 185 6.75 -21.88 -0.34
C GLU A 185 5.83 -22.39 -1.45
N GLN A 186 4.63 -22.89 -1.13
CA GLN A 186 3.65 -23.31 -2.14
C GLN A 186 3.20 -22.15 -3.02
N HIS A 187 3.11 -20.93 -2.47
CA HIS A 187 2.87 -19.74 -3.26
C HIS A 187 4.14 -19.27 -3.97
N LEU A 188 5.33 -19.52 -3.42
CA LEU A 188 6.62 -19.29 -4.10
C LEU A 188 6.81 -20.20 -5.34
N ALA A 189 6.26 -21.42 -5.33
CA ALA A 189 6.26 -22.32 -6.49
C ALA A 189 5.27 -21.86 -7.59
N ASN A 190 4.09 -21.38 -7.21
CA ASN A 190 3.14 -20.73 -8.14
C ASN A 190 3.61 -19.33 -8.61
N THR A 191 4.67 -18.82 -7.99
CA THR A 191 5.39 -17.58 -8.29
C THR A 191 6.47 -17.81 -9.36
N SER A 192 6.36 -18.88 -10.15
CA SER A 192 7.21 -19.15 -11.32
C SER A 192 7.38 -17.96 -12.27
N SER A 193 6.39 -17.06 -12.35
CA SER A 193 6.48 -15.79 -13.08
C SER A 193 7.44 -14.79 -12.41
N THR A 194 7.40 -14.60 -11.09
CA THR A 194 8.34 -13.72 -10.39
C THR A 194 9.76 -14.27 -10.41
N ALA A 195 9.97 -15.58 -10.28
CA ALA A 195 11.30 -16.18 -10.38
C ALA A 195 11.90 -15.99 -11.79
N LYS A 196 11.11 -16.24 -12.83
CA LYS A 196 11.49 -15.96 -14.23
C LYS A 196 11.77 -14.47 -14.45
N PHE A 197 10.93 -13.60 -13.90
CA PHE A 197 11.11 -12.16 -13.97
C PHE A 197 12.41 -11.73 -13.27
N LYS A 198 12.68 -12.23 -12.05
CA LYS A 198 13.91 -11.96 -11.29
C LYS A 198 15.14 -12.32 -12.10
N GLU A 199 15.16 -13.50 -12.74
CA GLU A 199 16.29 -13.92 -13.56
C GLU A 199 16.51 -13.01 -14.77
N GLN A 200 15.44 -12.60 -15.45
CA GLN A 200 15.53 -11.74 -16.62
C GLN A 200 15.91 -10.30 -16.31
N VAL A 201 15.55 -9.78 -15.13
CA VAL A 201 15.86 -8.40 -14.74
C VAL A 201 17.16 -8.26 -13.94
N LYS A 202 17.77 -9.38 -13.54
CA LYS A 202 18.97 -9.44 -12.71
C LYS A 202 20.08 -8.53 -13.22
N ASN A 203 20.40 -8.64 -14.52
CA ASN A 203 21.51 -7.93 -15.16
C ASN A 203 21.11 -6.61 -15.82
N LEU A 204 19.85 -6.21 -15.73
CA LEU A 204 19.37 -4.98 -16.35
C LEU A 204 19.58 -3.78 -15.44
N GLU A 205 19.94 -2.65 -16.00
CA GLU A 205 20.21 -1.45 -15.20
C GLU A 205 18.97 -0.72 -14.71
N ASN A 206 17.90 -0.74 -15.51
CA ASN A 206 16.61 -0.09 -15.27
C ASN A 206 15.51 -0.87 -16.02
N TYR A 207 14.25 -0.61 -15.71
CA TYR A 207 13.14 -1.31 -16.34
C TYR A 207 12.97 -0.91 -17.83
N GLN A 208 13.33 0.31 -18.21
CA GLN A 208 13.29 0.73 -19.62
C GLN A 208 14.24 -0.08 -20.52
N ALA A 209 15.35 -0.59 -19.99
CA ALA A 209 16.24 -1.50 -20.72
C ALA A 209 15.52 -2.80 -21.10
N LEU A 210 14.66 -3.34 -20.22
CA LEU A 210 13.81 -4.50 -20.54
C LEU A 210 12.80 -4.15 -21.63
N VAL A 211 12.17 -2.98 -21.51
CA VAL A 211 11.16 -2.49 -22.45
C VAL A 211 11.76 -2.28 -23.84
N ALA A 212 13.01 -1.82 -23.93
CA ALA A 212 13.74 -1.65 -25.19
C ALA A 212 14.17 -3.00 -25.80
N ALA A 213 14.63 -3.95 -24.97
CA ALA A 213 15.05 -5.27 -25.44
C ALA A 213 13.87 -6.13 -25.95
N ILE A 214 12.67 -5.95 -25.39
CA ILE A 214 11.47 -6.70 -25.77
C ILE A 214 10.40 -5.72 -26.23
N ILE A 215 10.42 -5.42 -27.54
CA ILE A 215 9.50 -4.46 -28.17
C ILE A 215 8.04 -4.93 -28.03
N ASP A 216 7.76 -6.21 -28.31
CA ASP A 216 6.42 -6.79 -28.18
C ASP A 216 6.00 -6.88 -26.70
N PRO A 217 5.03 -6.09 -26.23
CA PRO A 217 4.60 -6.09 -24.84
C PRO A 217 4.07 -7.45 -24.37
N LYS A 218 3.51 -8.28 -25.27
CA LYS A 218 2.97 -9.61 -24.93
C LYS A 218 4.07 -10.61 -24.58
N ARG A 219 5.29 -10.39 -25.07
CA ARG A 219 6.46 -11.22 -24.77
C ARG A 219 7.22 -10.76 -23.53
N ARG A 220 6.89 -9.60 -22.98
CA ARG A 220 7.53 -9.10 -21.75
C ARG A 220 7.12 -9.98 -20.57
N PRO A 221 8.08 -10.33 -19.70
CA PRO A 221 7.75 -11.08 -18.51
C PRO A 221 6.89 -10.26 -17.57
N THR A 222 6.03 -10.95 -16.84
CA THR A 222 5.24 -10.37 -15.77
C THR A 222 5.86 -10.74 -14.44
N SER A 223 5.91 -9.77 -13.53
CA SER A 223 6.62 -9.93 -12.26
C SER A 223 5.93 -10.84 -11.24
N GLY A 224 4.80 -11.47 -11.57
CA GLY A 224 3.87 -11.99 -10.56
C GLY A 224 3.21 -10.85 -9.76
N SER A 225 2.16 -11.18 -9.03
CA SER A 225 1.19 -10.18 -8.59
C SER A 225 1.61 -9.37 -7.38
N PHE A 226 2.37 -9.88 -6.41
CA PHE A 226 2.39 -9.28 -5.07
C PHE A 226 3.54 -8.28 -4.79
N LEU A 227 4.67 -8.34 -5.50
CA LEU A 227 5.82 -7.46 -5.24
C LEU A 227 5.48 -5.96 -5.29
N PRO A 228 4.71 -5.45 -6.28
CA PRO A 228 4.35 -4.04 -6.32
C PRO A 228 3.57 -3.61 -5.08
N ASP A 229 2.67 -4.49 -4.61
CA ASP A 229 1.77 -4.20 -3.51
C ASP A 229 2.55 -4.21 -2.18
N ILE A 230 3.56 -5.06 -2.03
CA ILE A 230 4.44 -5.06 -0.86
C ILE A 230 5.35 -3.83 -0.82
N VAL A 231 5.91 -3.41 -1.97
CA VAL A 231 6.67 -2.13 -2.02
C VAL A 231 5.80 -0.98 -1.55
N LYS A 232 4.56 -0.90 -2.04
CA LYS A 232 3.59 0.10 -1.58
C LYS A 232 3.28 -0.08 -0.09
N ALA A 233 3.11 -1.30 0.41
CA ALA A 233 2.91 -1.51 1.84
C ALA A 233 4.09 -1.03 2.70
N ILE A 234 5.33 -1.19 2.24
CA ILE A 234 6.52 -0.64 2.93
C ILE A 234 6.46 0.89 2.95
N ILE A 235 6.10 1.54 1.83
CA ILE A 235 5.89 3.00 1.77
C ILE A 235 4.80 3.42 2.77
N GLY A 236 3.67 2.71 2.79
CA GLY A 236 2.60 2.94 3.74
C GLY A 236 3.03 2.75 5.19
N ALA A 237 3.87 1.76 5.47
CA ALA A 237 4.42 1.51 6.80
C ALA A 237 5.32 2.65 7.28
N VAL A 238 6.24 3.13 6.44
CA VAL A 238 7.10 4.29 6.74
C VAL A 238 6.24 5.53 6.97
N TYR A 239 5.25 5.78 6.11
CA TYR A 239 4.35 6.92 6.24
C TYR A 239 3.52 6.87 7.54
N VAL A 240 2.96 5.72 7.90
CA VAL A 240 2.19 5.57 9.14
C VAL A 240 3.10 5.66 10.38
N ASP A 241 4.25 4.98 10.37
CA ASP A 241 5.19 4.97 11.50
C ASP A 241 5.80 6.34 11.76
N SER A 242 6.05 7.13 10.71
CA SER A 242 6.55 8.51 10.83
C SER A 242 5.52 9.51 11.33
N GLY A 243 4.26 9.09 11.56
CA GLY A 243 3.18 9.98 11.95
C GLY A 243 2.54 10.73 10.78
N TYR A 244 2.53 10.10 9.60
CA TYR A 244 2.05 10.66 8.33
C TYR A 244 2.92 11.81 7.80
N ASP A 245 4.24 11.70 7.98
CA ASP A 245 5.21 12.68 7.48
C ASP A 245 5.60 12.34 6.05
N ILE A 246 5.13 13.16 5.11
CA ILE A 246 5.40 12.97 3.69
C ILE A 246 6.84 13.28 3.32
N GLN A 247 7.50 14.24 3.99
CA GLN A 247 8.89 14.59 3.70
C GLN A 247 9.82 13.47 4.14
N LYS A 248 9.64 13.00 5.38
CA LYS A 248 10.40 11.87 5.90
C LYS A 248 10.19 10.60 5.07
N THR A 249 8.97 10.37 4.57
CA THR A 249 8.71 9.23 3.67
C THR A 249 9.42 9.40 2.33
N ASP A 250 9.45 10.61 1.77
CA ASP A 250 10.14 10.91 0.51
C ASP A 250 11.65 10.66 0.60
N ASP A 251 12.30 11.15 1.66
CA ASP A 251 13.75 11.00 1.90
C ASP A 251 14.19 9.53 1.97
N VAL A 252 13.30 8.66 2.45
CA VAL A 252 13.54 7.23 2.60
C VAL A 252 13.28 6.49 1.29
N ILE A 253 12.20 6.82 0.59
CA ILE A 253 11.69 6.03 -0.54
C ILE A 253 12.25 6.50 -1.89
N MET A 254 12.43 7.81 -2.12
CA MET A 254 12.88 8.32 -3.42
C MET A 254 14.22 7.77 -3.90
N PRO A 255 15.22 7.49 -3.05
CA PRO A 255 16.45 6.83 -3.48
C PRO A 255 16.21 5.49 -4.21
N MET A 256 15.16 4.73 -3.85
CA MET A 256 14.81 3.47 -4.51
C MET A 256 14.29 3.67 -5.94
N PHE A 257 13.60 4.80 -6.19
CA PHE A 257 12.97 5.11 -7.49
C PHE A 257 13.83 5.99 -8.38
N LYS A 258 14.82 6.69 -7.82
CA LYS A 258 15.64 7.73 -8.49
C LYS A 258 16.10 7.33 -9.88
N LYS A 259 16.76 6.17 -10.01
CA LYS A 259 17.31 5.70 -11.30
C LYS A 259 16.22 5.48 -12.36
N GLU A 260 15.08 4.93 -11.97
CA GLU A 260 13.97 4.70 -12.92
C GLU A 260 13.30 6.03 -13.33
N ILE A 261 13.15 6.96 -12.38
CA ILE A 261 12.61 8.30 -12.65
C ILE A 261 13.50 9.05 -13.64
N GLU A 262 14.82 9.08 -13.41
CA GLU A 262 15.78 9.77 -14.29
C GLU A 262 15.74 9.25 -15.72
N VAL A 263 15.72 7.92 -15.89
CA VAL A 263 15.66 7.29 -17.22
C VAL A 263 14.36 7.62 -17.94
N VAL A 264 13.22 7.53 -17.24
CA VAL A 264 11.91 7.84 -17.83
C VAL A 264 11.79 9.32 -18.17
N TYR A 265 12.25 10.20 -17.28
CA TYR A 265 12.19 11.65 -17.45
C TYR A 265 13.00 12.08 -18.68
N ASN A 266 14.28 11.68 -18.75
CA ASN A 266 15.16 12.04 -19.86
C ASN A 266 14.66 11.52 -21.21
N LYS A 267 14.10 10.31 -21.23
CA LYS A 267 13.52 9.73 -22.44
C LYS A 267 12.34 10.57 -22.96
N VAL A 268 11.37 10.89 -22.09
CA VAL A 268 10.18 11.64 -22.52
C VAL A 268 10.52 13.09 -22.84
N TYR A 269 11.44 13.70 -22.10
CA TYR A 269 11.92 15.05 -22.38
C TYR A 269 12.56 15.15 -23.78
N ASN A 270 13.41 14.18 -24.13
CA ASN A 270 14.02 14.13 -25.46
C ASN A 270 12.99 13.90 -26.57
N ASP A 271 12.02 12.99 -26.36
CA ASP A 271 10.94 12.73 -27.33
C ASP A 271 10.17 14.03 -27.69
N GLN A 272 9.96 14.94 -26.73
CA GLN A 272 9.24 16.20 -26.97
C GLN A 272 10.03 17.25 -27.72
N ASN A 273 11.36 17.21 -27.66
CA ASN A 273 12.23 18.15 -28.36
C ASN A 273 12.60 17.68 -29.77
N THR A 274 12.23 16.45 -30.14
CA THR A 274 12.43 15.86 -31.47
C THR A 274 11.19 15.92 -32.36
N GLU A 275 10.03 16.32 -31.84
CA GLU A 275 8.78 16.61 -32.58
C GLU A 275 8.69 18.10 -32.93
#